data_AF-A0AAF0Q8U7-F1
#
_entry.id   AF-A0AAF0Q8U7-F1
#
_cell.length_a   1.000
_cell.length_b   1.000
_cell.length_c   1.000
_cell.angle_alpha   90.00
_cell.angle_beta   90.00
_cell.angle_gamma   90.00
#
_symmetry.space_group_name_H-M   'P 1'
#
loop_
_entity.id
_entity.type
_entity.pdbx_description
1 polymer ?
#
loop_
_entity_poly.entity_id
_entity_poly.type
_entity_poly.pdbx_seq_one_letter_code
_entity_poly.pdbx_strand_id
1 'polypeptide(L)'
;MIILRKRVHEMKVIERNYEPPAEWMEWEKQYYANYDELICNLVGYLQMQLLSTRPSLSLGMLILLIISVPASTAMIFSHFVHLTSVLVDVF
;
A
#
# COMPACT_ATOMS: atom_id res chain seq x y z
N MET A 1 -5.96 0.18 24.25
CA MET A 1 -7.43 0.26 24.06
C MET A 1 -7.87 -0.04 22.60
N ILE A 2 -7.14 -0.90 21.87
CA ILE A 2 -7.42 -1.21 20.44
C ILE A 2 -8.43 -2.36 20.31
N ILE A 3 -8.33 -3.36 21.19
CA ILE A 3 -9.19 -4.55 21.19
C ILE A 3 -10.67 -4.16 21.33
N LEU A 4 -11.00 -3.22 22.21
CA LEU A 4 -12.38 -2.77 22.39
C LEU A 4 -12.95 -2.06 21.15
N ARG A 5 -12.13 -1.23 20.48
CA ARG A 5 -12.54 -0.58 19.23
C ARG A 5 -12.78 -1.60 18.12
N LYS A 6 -11.94 -2.63 18.03
CA LYS A 6 -12.11 -3.76 17.10
C LYS A 6 -13.42 -4.50 17.38
N ARG A 7 -13.68 -4.88 18.64
CA ARG A 7 -14.92 -5.58 19.02
C ARG A 7 -16.18 -4.78 18.72
N VAL A 8 -16.18 -3.47 18.98
CA VAL A 8 -17.32 -2.60 18.66
C VAL A 8 -17.55 -2.46 17.15
N HIS A 9 -16.47 -2.42 16.36
CA HIS A 9 -16.57 -2.38 14.90
C HIS A 9 -17.08 -3.72 14.34
N GLU A 10 -16.51 -4.84 14.80
CA GLU A 10 -16.96 -6.21 14.48
C GLU A 10 -18.46 -6.36 14.76
N MET A 11 -18.92 -5.94 15.94
CA MET A 11 -20.32 -6.03 16.35
C MET A 11 -21.24 -5.17 15.47
N LYS A 12 -20.81 -3.96 15.10
CA LYS A 12 -21.56 -3.06 14.19
C LYS A 12 -21.64 -3.59 12.75
N VAL A 13 -20.62 -4.29 12.26
CA VAL A 13 -20.60 -4.88 10.92
C VAL A 13 -21.53 -6.10 10.85
N ILE A 14 -21.55 -6.92 11.92
CA ILE A 14 -22.47 -8.06 12.05
C ILE A 14 -23.94 -7.58 12.12
N GLU A 15 -24.20 -6.51 12.87
CA GLU A 15 -25.55 -5.95 13.02
C GLU A 15 -26.09 -5.31 11.73
N ARG A 16 -25.21 -4.88 10.82
CA ARG A 16 -25.54 -4.29 9.52
C ARG A 16 -25.54 -5.31 8.36
N ASN A 17 -25.65 -6.61 8.65
CA ASN A 17 -25.74 -7.67 7.63
C ASN A 17 -24.57 -7.70 6.62
N TYR A 18 -23.36 -7.26 6.99
CA TYR A 18 -22.22 -7.19 6.05
C TYR A 18 -22.49 -6.35 4.78
N GLU A 19 -23.41 -5.39 4.80
CA GLU A 19 -23.59 -4.50 3.65
C GLU A 19 -22.34 -3.63 3.47
N PRO A 20 -21.64 -3.72 2.32
CA PRO A 20 -20.51 -2.86 2.04
C PRO A 20 -20.99 -1.42 1.83
N PRO A 21 -20.24 -0.40 2.27
CA PRO A 21 -20.61 1.00 2.08
C PRO A 21 -20.92 1.30 0.61
N ALA A 22 -22.00 2.05 0.35
CA ALA A 22 -22.42 2.40 -1.01
C ALA A 22 -21.35 3.18 -1.79
N GLU A 23 -20.42 3.81 -1.05
CA GLU A 23 -19.31 4.63 -1.53
C GLU A 23 -18.16 3.83 -2.15
N TRP A 24 -18.12 2.50 -1.95
CA TRP A 24 -17.06 1.64 -2.45
C TRP A 24 -17.27 1.26 -3.92
N MET A 25 -16.18 1.10 -4.67
CA MET A 25 -16.28 0.58 -6.04
C MET A 25 -16.71 -0.89 -6.03
N GLU A 26 -17.40 -1.34 -7.09
CA GLU A 26 -17.92 -2.72 -7.19
C GLU A 26 -16.85 -3.80 -6.99
N TRP A 27 -15.60 -3.54 -7.41
CA TRP A 27 -14.49 -4.48 -7.15
C TRP A 27 -14.04 -4.48 -5.69
N GLU A 28 -14.10 -3.35 -4.97
CA GLU A 28 -13.76 -3.27 -3.55
C GLU A 28 -14.80 -3.99 -2.70
N LYS A 29 -16.08 -3.91 -3.08
CA LYS A 29 -17.19 -4.62 -2.44
C LYS A 29 -16.98 -6.14 -2.45
N GLN A 30 -16.36 -6.69 -3.48
CA GLN A 30 -16.04 -8.12 -3.57
C GLN A 30 -15.04 -8.58 -2.51
N TYR A 31 -14.20 -7.68 -2.01
CA TYR A 31 -13.19 -7.98 -0.99
C TYR A 31 -13.58 -7.53 0.41
N TYR A 32 -14.72 -6.85 0.59
CA TYR A 32 -15.14 -6.26 1.87
C TYR A 32 -15.19 -7.27 3.03
N ALA A 33 -15.72 -8.48 2.79
CA ALA A 33 -15.82 -9.52 3.81
C ALA A 33 -14.45 -10.00 4.33
N ASN A 34 -13.44 -10.01 3.45
CA ASN A 34 -12.10 -10.50 3.77
C ASN A 34 -11.10 -9.38 4.02
N TYR A 35 -11.48 -8.11 3.80
CA TYR A 35 -10.58 -6.96 3.88
C TYR A 35 -9.96 -6.82 5.27
N ASP A 36 -10.77 -6.96 6.32
CA ASP A 36 -10.33 -6.76 7.70
C ASP A 36 -9.33 -7.85 8.15
N GLU A 37 -9.59 -9.10 7.76
CA GLU A 37 -8.67 -10.22 8.00
C GLU A 37 -7.38 -10.09 7.20
N LEU A 38 -7.47 -9.71 5.91
CA LEU A 38 -6.34 -9.56 5.02
C LEU A 38 -5.43 -8.42 5.48
N ILE A 39 -5.99 -7.26 5.84
CA ILE A 39 -5.25 -6.13 6.40
C ILE A 39 -4.62 -6.50 7.76
N CYS A 40 -5.37 -7.11 8.68
CA CYS A 40 -4.82 -7.51 9.99
C CYS A 40 -3.67 -8.50 9.85
N ASN A 41 -3.81 -9.50 8.96
CA ASN A 41 -2.75 -10.49 8.71
C ASN A 41 -1.54 -9.87 8.02
N LEU A 42 -1.75 -9.00 7.04
CA LEU A 42 -0.67 -8.31 6.33
C LEU A 42 0.13 -7.41 7.28
N VAL A 43 -0.57 -6.63 8.12
CA VAL A 43 0.05 -5.76 9.12
C VAL A 43 0.73 -6.58 10.21
N GLY A 44 0.12 -7.66 10.67
CA GLY A 44 0.71 -8.58 11.65
C GLY A 44 1.99 -9.24 11.13
N TYR A 45 1.98 -9.68 9.86
CA TYR A 45 3.15 -10.23 9.19
C TYR A 45 4.25 -9.18 9.04
N LEU A 46 3.91 -7.97 8.60
CA LEU A 46 4.84 -6.85 8.49
C LEU A 46 5.48 -6.53 9.85
N GLN A 47 4.66 -6.45 10.90
CA GLN A 47 5.09 -6.16 12.26
C GLN A 47 5.99 -7.29 12.81
N MET A 48 5.63 -8.56 12.59
CA MET A 48 6.46 -9.71 12.95
C MET A 48 7.79 -9.68 12.21
N GLN A 49 7.80 -9.33 10.92
CA GLN A 49 9.01 -9.27 10.12
C GLN A 49 9.94 -8.13 10.56
N LEU A 50 9.37 -6.96 10.90
CA LEU A 50 10.09 -5.82 11.48
C LEU A 50 10.69 -6.13 12.84
N LEU A 51 9.99 -6.93 13.67
CA LEU A 51 10.45 -7.31 15.01
C LEU A 51 11.44 -8.49 15.01
N SER A 52 11.37 -9.38 14.02
CA SER A 52 12.22 -10.57 13.92
C SER A 52 13.52 -10.33 13.15
N THR A 53 13.55 -9.37 12.23
CA THR A 53 14.78 -9.00 11.52
C THR A 53 15.54 -7.92 12.29
N ARG A 54 16.88 -7.91 12.20
CA ARG A 54 17.69 -6.78 12.73
C ARG A 54 17.11 -5.50 12.11
N PRO A 55 16.66 -4.51 12.91
CA PRO A 55 15.85 -3.37 12.45
C PRO A 55 16.38 -2.64 11.21
N SER A 56 17.69 -2.70 10.96
CA SER A 56 18.36 -2.10 9.81
C SER A 56 18.05 -2.74 8.45
N LEU A 57 17.82 -4.05 8.38
CA LEU A 57 17.64 -4.74 7.09
C LEU A 57 16.25 -4.51 6.50
N SER A 58 15.21 -4.55 7.34
CA SER A 58 13.83 -4.29 6.92
C SER A 58 13.64 -2.83 6.50
N LEU A 59 14.22 -1.89 7.25
CA LEU A 59 14.29 -0.48 6.86
C LEU A 59 15.00 -0.29 5.51
N GLY A 60 16.11 -0.99 5.29
CA GLY A 60 16.83 -0.97 4.01
C GLY A 60 15.96 -1.40 2.82
N MET A 61 15.22 -2.51 2.96
CA MET A 61 14.31 -2.97 1.90
C MET A 61 13.15 -2.00 1.65
N LEU A 62 12.58 -1.43 2.72
CA LEU A 62 11.49 -0.44 2.60
C LEU A 62 11.98 0.84 1.90
N ILE A 63 13.17 1.32 2.26
CA ILE A 63 13.81 2.47 1.61
C ILE A 63 14.10 2.17 0.14
N LEU A 64 14.61 0.98 -0.18
CA LEU A 64 14.83 0.57 -1.57
C LEU A 64 13.54 0.56 -2.38
N LEU A 65 12.43 0.07 -1.82
CA LEU A 65 11.12 0.13 -2.47
C LEU A 65 10.65 1.56 -2.69
N ILE A 66 10.76 2.42 -1.67
CA ILE A 66 10.36 3.83 -1.76
C ILE A 66 11.23 4.58 -2.77
N ILE A 67 12.52 4.26 -2.89
CA ILE A 67 13.44 4.89 -3.85
C ILE A 67 13.25 4.32 -5.26
N SER A 68 12.80 3.07 -5.41
CA SER A 68 12.66 2.43 -6.73
C SER A 68 11.70 3.18 -7.66
N VAL A 69 10.59 3.68 -7.12
CA VAL A 69 9.57 4.44 -7.86
C VAL A 69 10.12 5.78 -8.37
N PRO A 70 10.61 6.70 -7.52
CA PRO A 70 11.17 7.97 -7.98
C PRO A 70 12.45 7.78 -8.81
N ALA A 71 13.24 6.73 -8.58
CA ALA A 71 14.39 6.42 -9.44
C ALA A 71 13.96 6.05 -10.87
N SER A 72 12.93 5.22 -11.02
CA SER A 72 12.36 4.88 -12.33
C SER A 72 11.77 6.12 -13.01
N THR A 73 11.02 6.95 -12.27
CA THR A 73 10.47 8.21 -12.80
C THR A 73 11.57 9.17 -13.24
N ALA A 74 12.65 9.31 -12.46
CA ALA A 74 13.78 10.17 -12.79
C ALA A 74 14.53 9.68 -14.05
N MET A 75 14.70 8.37 -14.22
CA MET A 75 15.28 7.81 -15.44
C MET A 75 14.41 8.10 -16.68
N ILE A 76 13.10 7.90 -16.58
CA ILE A 76 12.19 8.19 -17.70
C ILE A 76 12.27 9.69 -18.05
N PHE A 77 12.27 10.56 -17.05
CA PHE A 77 12.36 11.99 -17.25
C PHE A 77 13.70 12.42 -17.86
N SER A 78 14.82 11.84 -17.43
CA SER A 78 16.13 12.17 -18.00
C SER A 78 16.25 11.73 -19.45
N HIS A 79 15.72 10.55 -19.80
CA HIS A 79 15.64 10.10 -21.19
C HIS A 79 14.77 11.03 -22.04
N PHE A 80 13.65 11.51 -21.51
CA PHE A 80 12.79 12.44 -22.22
C PHE A 80 13.48 13.79 -22.48
N VAL A 81 14.12 14.36 -21.47
CA VAL A 81 14.88 15.62 -21.60
C VAL A 81 16.00 15.47 -22.63
N HIS A 82 16.75 14.36 -22.59
CA HIS A 82 17.82 14.11 -23.55
C HIS A 82 17.30 13.98 -24.99
N LEU A 83 16.17 13.29 -25.20
CA LEU A 83 15.56 13.21 -26.52
C LEU A 83 15.14 14.58 -27.03
N THR A 84 14.55 15.42 -26.17
CA THR A 84 14.15 16.78 -26.56
C THR A 84 15.34 17.68 -26.87
N SER A 85 16.45 17.57 -26.13
CA SER A 85 17.66 18.36 -26.42
C SER A 85 18.25 18.00 -27.77
N VAL A 86 18.35 16.70 -28.08
CA VAL A 86 18.85 16.22 -29.38
C VAL A 86 17.93 16.67 -30.53
N LEU A 87 16.61 16.66 -30.33
CA LEU A 87 15.64 17.12 -31.33
C LEU A 87 15.78 18.62 -31.61
N VAL A 88 16.03 19.43 -30.58
CA VAL A 88 16.28 20.87 -30.72
C VAL A 88 17.63 21.14 -31.40
N ASP A 89 18.67 20.37 -31.11
CA ASP A 89 19.98 20.51 -31.75
C ASP A 89 19.99 20.07 -33.23
N VAL A 90 19.01 19.26 -33.64
CA VAL A 90 18.84 18.78 -35.02
C VAL A 90 18.04 19.76 -35.90
N PHE A 91 17.30 20.71 -35.31
CA PHE A 91 16.51 21.74 -36.00
C PHE A 91 17.26 23.07 -36.12
#